data_AF-A0A5B0DXQ4-F1
#
_entry.id   AF-A0A5B0DXQ4-F1
#
_cell.length_a   1.000
_cell.length_b   1.000
_cell.length_c   1.000
_cell.angle_alpha   90.00
_cell.angle_beta   90.00
_cell.angle_gamma   90.00
#
_symmetry.space_group_name_H-M   'P 1'
#
loop_
_entity.id
_entity.type
_entity.pdbx_description
1 polymer ?
#
loop_
_entity_poly.entity_id
_entity_poly.type
_entity_poly.pdbx_seq_one_letter_code
_entity_poly.pdbx_strand_id
1 'polypeptide(L)' 'MHDEPHEDARRSKPYLVKWDTVAVLDQQDGWARVEYVESVPPARGWIKAADLALAAPSGG' A
#
# COMPACT_ATOMS: atom_id res chain seq x y z
N MET A 1 -34.36 2.01 20.22
CA MET A 1 -32.93 1.88 20.60
C MET A 1 -32.30 0.87 19.67
N HIS A 2 -31.63 1.32 18.62
CA HIS A 2 -30.44 0.66 18.08
C HIS A 2 -29.77 1.65 17.14
N ASP A 3 -28.84 2.42 17.70
CA ASP A 3 -27.83 3.16 16.94
C ASP A 3 -26.52 2.75 17.59
N GLU A 4 -26.09 1.52 17.30
CA GLU A 4 -24.72 1.13 17.58
C GLU A 4 -23.87 1.83 16.51
N PRO A 5 -22.96 2.75 16.88
CA PRO A 5 -22.04 3.30 15.91
C PRO A 5 -21.23 2.13 15.37
N HIS A 6 -21.40 1.85 14.07
CA HIS A 6 -20.68 0.83 13.33
C HIS A 6 -19.18 0.95 13.64
N GLU A 7 -18.63 0.00 14.41
CA GLU A 7 -17.24 -0.03 14.87
C GLU A 7 -16.21 -0.25 13.74
N ASP A 8 -16.61 -0.07 12.47
CA ASP A 8 -15.72 -0.12 11.32
C ASP A 8 -14.93 1.19 11.11
N ALA A 9 -15.19 2.23 11.92
CA ALA A 9 -14.58 3.56 11.80
C ALA A 9 -13.20 3.73 12.48
N ARG A 10 -12.48 2.65 12.82
CA ARG A 10 -11.13 2.77 13.43
C ARG A 10 -10.03 1.91 12.83
N ARG A 11 -10.27 1.23 11.72
CA ARG A 11 -9.18 0.64 10.94
C ARG A 11 -8.80 1.64 9.85
N SER A 12 -8.01 2.66 10.20
CA SER A 12 -7.37 3.54 9.22
C SER A 12 -6.67 2.67 8.21
N LYS A 13 -7.28 2.52 7.02
CA LYS A 13 -6.64 1.77 5.94
C LYS A 13 -5.34 2.50 5.64
N PRO A 14 -4.19 1.80 5.60
CA PRO A 14 -2.94 2.44 5.25
C PRO A 14 -3.11 3.09 3.87
N TYR A 15 -2.89 4.40 3.82
CA TYR A 15 -2.98 5.19 2.59
C TYR A 15 -1.58 5.30 1.97
N LEU A 16 -1.51 5.13 0.65
CA LEU A 16 -0.29 5.43 -0.11
C LEU A 16 -0.04 6.92 -0.07
N VAL A 17 1.10 7.33 0.47
CA VAL A 17 1.66 8.64 0.18
C VAL A 17 2.44 8.51 -1.12
N LYS A 18 2.21 9.43 -2.06
CA LYS A 18 2.91 9.48 -3.34
C LYS A 18 4.43 9.51 -3.07
N TRP A 19 5.18 8.63 -3.75
CA TRP A 19 6.64 8.47 -3.66
C TRP A 19 7.19 7.64 -2.48
N ASP A 20 6.34 6.97 -1.71
CA ASP A 20 6.83 6.01 -0.70
C ASP A 20 7.51 4.82 -1.37
N THR A 21 8.64 4.37 -0.81
CA THR A 21 9.36 3.21 -1.36
C THR A 21 8.70 1.93 -0.91
N VAL A 22 8.22 1.16 -1.87
CA VAL A 22 7.57 -0.13 -1.62
C VAL A 22 8.32 -1.27 -2.29
N ALA A 23 8.41 -2.40 -1.59
CA ALA A 23 8.88 -3.65 -2.16
C ALA A 23 7.72 -4.35 -2.86
N VAL A 24 7.87 -4.67 -4.14
CA VAL A 24 6.89 -5.48 -4.88
C VAL A 24 7.10 -6.96 -4.53
N LEU A 25 6.08 -7.58 -3.94
CA LEU A 25 6.09 -8.98 -3.53
C LEU A 25 5.51 -9.90 -4.62
N ASP A 26 4.48 -9.42 -5.33
CA ASP A 26 3.77 -10.20 -6.34
C ASP A 26 3.06 -9.25 -7.34
N GLN A 27 2.82 -9.71 -8.56
CA GLN A 27 2.09 -8.94 -9.58
C GLN A 27 1.18 -9.84 -10.41
N GLN A 28 -0.11 -9.50 -10.46
CA GLN A 28 -1.13 -10.27 -11.18
C GLN A 28 -2.31 -9.38 -11.60
N ASP A 29 -2.83 -9.61 -12.80
CA ASP A 29 -4.03 -8.94 -13.36
C ASP A 29 -4.00 -7.40 -13.25
N GLY A 30 -2.81 -6.78 -13.43
CA GLY A 30 -2.65 -5.33 -13.35
C GLY A 30 -2.59 -4.76 -11.93
N TRP A 31 -2.54 -5.63 -10.92
CA TRP A 31 -2.31 -5.28 -9.52
C TRP A 31 -0.93 -5.77 -9.06
N ALA A 32 -0.32 -5.01 -8.17
CA ALA A 32 0.91 -5.37 -7.49
C ALA A 32 0.65 -5.46 -5.99
N ARG A 33 1.08 -6.57 -5.38
CA ARG A 33 1.13 -6.72 -3.93
C ARG A 33 2.43 -6.11 -3.45
N VAL A 34 2.34 -5.15 -2.54
CA VAL A 34 3.49 -4.39 -2.07
C VAL A 34 3.59 -4.41 -0.54
N GLU A 35 4.82 -4.29 -0.05
CA GLU A 35 5.16 -4.06 1.35
C GLU A 35 5.87 -2.70 1.48
N TYR A 36 5.44 -1.88 2.44
CA TYR A 36 6.03 -0.56 2.67
C TYR A 36 7.29 -0.72 3.50
N VAL A 37 8.41 -0.25 2.96
CA VAL A 37 9.73 -0.44 3.60
C VAL A 37 9.87 0.44 4.84
N GLU A 38 9.26 1.63 4.83
CA GLU A 38 9.42 2.63 5.91
C GLU A 38 8.27 2.60 6.93
N SER A 39 7.29 1.71 6.77
CA SER A 39 6.14 1.62 7.68
C SER A 39 6.45 0.77 8.92
N VAL A 40 6.18 1.32 10.10
CA VAL A 40 6.21 0.58 11.38
C VAL A 40 4.84 0.72 12.07
N PRO A 41 4.03 -0.36 12.18
CA PRO A 41 4.30 -1.73 11.73
C PRO A 41 4.31 -1.86 10.20
N PRO A 42 4.95 -2.92 9.64
CA PRO A 42 5.01 -3.13 8.20
C PRO A 42 3.61 -3.23 7.62
N ALA A 43 3.28 -2.28 6.74
CA ALA A 43 2.03 -2.28 6.00
C ALA A 43 2.18 -3.12 4.73
N ARG A 44 1.13 -3.84 4.36
CA ARG A 44 1.03 -4.57 3.09
C ARG A 44 -0.27 -4.25 2.40
N GLY A 45 -0.25 -4.13 1.09
CA GLY A 45 -1.43 -3.77 0.32
C GLY A 45 -1.35 -4.15 -1.14
N TRP A 46 -2.49 -4.07 -1.81
CA TRP A 46 -2.58 -4.18 -3.26
C TRP A 46 -2.72 -2.79 -3.86
N ILE A 47 -1.92 -2.50 -4.87
CA ILE A 47 -1.94 -1.24 -5.61
C ILE A 47 -1.99 -1.54 -7.11
N LYS A 48 -2.49 -0.61 -7.92
CA LYS A 48 -2.46 -0.83 -9.37
C LYS A 48 -1.02 -0.78 -9.84
N ALA A 49 -0.64 -1.73 -10.69
CA ALA A 49 0.70 -1.77 -11.26
C ALA A 49 1.02 -0.51 -12.07
N ALA A 50 0.00 0.14 -12.64
CA ALA A 50 0.16 1.41 -13.36
C ALA A 50 0.54 2.60 -12.45
N ASP A 51 0.26 2.51 -11.15
CA ASP A 51 0.61 3.55 -10.17
C ASP A 51 2.04 3.35 -9.62
N LEU A 52 2.72 2.25 -9.99
CA LEU A 52 4.12 2.01 -9.66
C LEU A 52 5.03 2.70 -10.68
N ALA A 53 5.89 3.59 -10.19
CA ALA A 53 7.06 4.04 -10.93
C ALA A 53 8.26 3.21 -10.48
N LEU A 54 8.85 2.43 -11.39
CA LEU A 54 10.13 1.78 -11.13
C LEU A 54 11.19 2.87 -10.96
N ALA A 55 11.77 2.97 -9.76
CA ALA A 55 13.02 3.68 -9.60
C ALA A 55 14.07 2.92 -10.43
N ALA A 56 14.48 3.49 -11.56
CA ALA A 56 15.63 2.95 -12.29
C ALA A 56 16.81 2.92 -11.31
N PRO A 57 17.59 1.82 -11.22
CA PRO A 57 18.82 1.87 -10.45
C PRO A 57 19.67 2.97 -11.06
N SER A 58 19.95 4.01 -10.27
CA SER A 58 20.90 5.06 -10.62
C SER A 58 22.29 4.42 -10.71
N GLY A 59 22.59 3.81 -11.86
CA GLY A 59 23.93 3.34 -12.19
C GLY A 59 24.79 4.55 -12.51
N GLY A 60 25.80 4.78 -11.67
CA GLY A 60 26.89 5.72 -11.84
C GLY A 60 28.13 5.20 -11.15
#